data_AF-A0A4C1XET8-F1
#
_entry.id   AF-A0A4C1XET8-F1
#
_cell.length_a   1.000
_cell.length_b   1.000
_cell.length_c   1.000
_cell.angle_alpha   90.00
_cell.angle_beta   90.00
_cell.angle_gamma   90.00
#
_symmetry.space_group_name_H-M   'P 1'
#
loop_
_entity.id
_entity.type
_entity.pdbx_description
1 polymer ?
#
loop_
_entity_poly.entity_id
_entity_poly.type
_entity_poly.pdbx_seq_one_letter_code
_entity_poly.pdbx_strand_id
1 'polypeptide(L)'
;MHTLQVHTAGDDVRGASLRPRQPWALYQLQVLQNNFCRRASGAPWYVRNDILHRDLELPTISKYMQDMSKSSSTQLLTIPTHYYKQPYPTSLPPHHFIRRPRNVLSDPPDELTAEVERLTNINKDMTEL
;
A
#
# COMPACT_ATOMS: atom_id res chain seq x y z
N MET A 1 21.86 40.63 -44.93
CA MET A 1 20.40 40.49 -44.82
C MET A 1 20.10 39.54 -43.69
N HIS A 2 19.33 40.03 -42.70
CA HIS A 2 18.78 39.26 -41.58
C HIS A 2 17.78 38.20 -42.08
N THR A 3 17.70 37.05 -41.40
CA THR A 3 16.44 36.45 -40.91
C THR A 3 16.72 35.42 -39.82
N LEU A 4 15.82 35.41 -38.84
CA LEU A 4 15.84 34.72 -37.55
C LEU A 4 15.25 33.30 -37.61
N GLN A 5 15.52 32.53 -36.53
CA GLN A 5 14.60 31.58 -35.86
C GLN A 5 14.33 30.23 -36.58
N VAL A 6 14.13 29.08 -35.94
CA VAL A 6 13.45 28.75 -34.67
C VAL A 6 14.03 27.46 -34.06
N HIS A 7 14.20 27.45 -32.74
CA HIS A 7 14.38 26.25 -31.89
C HIS A 7 13.18 25.30 -32.01
N THR A 8 13.40 24.00 -32.20
CA THR A 8 12.41 22.99 -31.78
C THR A 8 13.06 22.08 -30.75
N ALA A 9 12.63 22.30 -29.51
CA ALA A 9 12.93 21.48 -28.35
C ALA A 9 12.66 20.01 -28.67
N GLY A 10 13.70 19.18 -28.59
CA GLY A 10 13.51 17.75 -28.43
C GLY A 10 12.91 17.55 -27.05
N ASP A 11 11.63 17.23 -27.00
CA ASP A 11 10.90 16.85 -25.80
C ASP A 11 11.58 15.63 -25.17
N ASP A 12 12.50 15.88 -24.23
CA ASP A 12 12.95 14.88 -23.28
C ASP A 12 11.76 14.61 -22.36
N VAL A 13 10.89 13.70 -22.79
CA VAL A 13 9.92 13.03 -21.92
C VAL A 13 10.75 12.16 -20.98
N ARG A 14 11.40 12.84 -20.03
CA ARG A 14 12.12 12.28 -18.90
C ARG A 14 11.05 11.62 -18.08
N GLY A 15 10.77 10.37 -18.46
CA GLY A 15 9.80 9.50 -17.85
C GLY A 15 9.92 9.68 -16.35
N ALA A 16 8.81 10.09 -15.75
CA ALA A 16 8.71 10.28 -14.32
C ALA A 16 9.25 9.02 -13.68
N SER A 17 10.50 9.08 -13.24
CA SER A 17 11.16 8.06 -12.45
C SER A 17 10.36 8.05 -11.17
N LEU A 18 9.32 7.22 -11.14
CA LEU A 18 8.64 6.78 -9.94
C LEU A 18 9.73 6.14 -9.09
N ARG A 19 10.48 6.96 -8.35
CA ARG A 19 11.37 6.48 -7.31
C ARG A 19 10.48 5.62 -6.42
N PRO A 20 10.75 4.32 -6.26
CA PRO A 20 9.98 3.51 -5.34
C PRO A 20 10.01 4.22 -3.99
N ARG A 21 8.82 4.57 -3.50
CA ARG A 21 8.62 5.32 -2.27
C ARG A 21 9.24 4.52 -1.11
N GLN A 22 10.45 4.92 -0.72
CA GLN A 22 11.26 4.47 0.41
C GLN A 22 11.16 2.98 0.81
N PRO A 23 12.10 2.12 0.37
CA PRO A 23 12.10 0.66 0.52
C PRO A 23 12.48 0.11 1.91
N TRP A 24 12.56 0.95 2.95
CA TRP A 24 13.06 0.52 4.26
C TRP A 24 12.15 -0.53 4.92
N ALA A 25 10.82 -0.36 4.84
CA ALA A 25 9.86 -1.30 5.42
C ALA A 25 9.88 -2.66 4.70
N LEU A 26 9.99 -2.65 3.36
CA LEU A 26 10.14 -3.87 2.57
C LEU A 26 11.46 -4.58 2.88
N TYR A 27 12.53 -3.83 3.08
CA TYR A 27 13.81 -4.38 3.50
C TYR A 27 13.72 -5.04 4.88
N GLN A 28 13.10 -4.40 5.87
CA GLN A 28 12.89 -4.98 7.20
C GLN A 28 12.04 -6.26 7.13
N LEU A 29 10.96 -6.22 6.35
CA LEU A 29 10.10 -7.39 6.15
C LEU A 29 10.87 -8.54 5.50
N GLN A 30 11.75 -8.24 4.54
CA GLN A 30 12.61 -9.24 3.90
C GLN A 30 13.61 -9.85 4.88
N VAL A 31 14.22 -9.04 5.75
CA VAL A 31 15.13 -9.52 6.81
C VAL A 31 14.38 -10.42 7.79
N LEU A 32 13.18 -10.03 8.19
CA LEU A 32 12.32 -10.83 9.07
C LEU A 32 11.98 -12.18 8.44
N GLN A 33 11.56 -12.20 7.17
CA GLN A 33 11.26 -13.43 6.45
C GLN A 33 12.49 -14.34 6.33
N ASN A 34 13.65 -13.79 6.02
CA ASN A 34 14.89 -14.56 5.95
C ASN A 34 15.24 -15.19 7.30
N ASN A 35 15.04 -14.46 8.40
CA ASN A 35 15.26 -14.98 9.75
C ASN A 35 14.25 -16.08 10.10
N PHE A 36 12.98 -15.86 9.77
CA PHE A 36 11.92 -16.85 9.97
C PHE A 36 12.22 -18.15 9.22
N CYS A 37 12.56 -18.07 7.92
CA CYS A 37 12.88 -19.25 7.12
C CYS A 37 14.09 -20.02 7.68
N ARG A 38 15.11 -19.30 8.17
CA ARG A 38 16.27 -19.91 8.84
C ARG A 38 15.93 -20.62 10.14
N ARG A 39 15.11 -20.00 10.98
CA ARG A 39 14.66 -20.61 12.24
C ARG A 39 13.75 -21.81 12.00
N ALA A 40 12.84 -21.72 11.02
CA ALA A 40 11.92 -22.80 10.67
C ALA A 40 12.65 -24.03 10.10
N SER A 41 13.69 -23.82 9.30
CA SER A 41 14.52 -24.90 8.73
C SER A 41 15.64 -25.39 9.66
N GLY A 42 15.92 -24.70 10.77
CA GLY A 42 17.07 -25.00 11.63
C GLY A 42 18.42 -24.82 10.91
N ALA A 43 18.47 -24.02 9.84
CA ALA A 43 19.62 -23.97 8.95
C ALA A 43 20.81 -23.18 9.56
N PRO A 44 22.06 -23.67 9.37
CA PRO A 44 23.26 -22.94 9.73
C PRO A 44 23.40 -21.58 9.02
N TRP A 45 24.15 -20.66 9.62
CA TRP A 45 24.30 -19.28 9.13
C TRP A 45 24.89 -19.14 7.72
N TYR A 46 25.61 -20.15 7.23
CA TYR A 46 26.22 -20.16 5.89
C TYR A 46 25.28 -20.67 4.79
N VAL A 47 24.12 -21.21 5.15
CA VAL A 47 23.13 -21.65 4.16
C VAL A 47 22.53 -20.42 3.47
N ARG A 48 22.55 -20.43 2.13
CA ARG A 48 22.07 -19.30 1.34
C ARG A 48 20.56 -19.18 1.42
N ASN A 49 20.05 -17.95 1.53
CA ASN A 49 18.62 -17.70 1.68
C ASN A 49 17.80 -18.18 0.46
N ASP A 50 18.37 -18.19 -0.75
CA ASP A 50 17.68 -18.69 -1.95
C ASP A 50 17.41 -20.19 -1.91
N ILE A 51 18.30 -20.97 -1.29
CA ILE A 51 18.11 -22.41 -1.07
C ILE A 51 16.94 -22.60 -0.11
N LEU A 52 16.90 -21.86 1.01
CA LEU A 52 15.82 -21.93 1.98
C LEU A 52 14.45 -21.54 1.40
N HIS A 53 14.40 -20.50 0.57
CA HIS A 53 13.18 -20.10 -0.13
C HIS A 53 12.71 -21.16 -1.13
N ARG A 54 13.63 -21.88 -1.79
CA ARG A 54 13.28 -22.99 -2.69
C ARG A 54 12.80 -24.21 -1.92
N ASP A 55 13.50 -24.60 -0.86
CA ASP A 55 13.19 -25.79 -0.06
C ASP A 55 11.86 -25.64 0.70
N LEU A 56 11.52 -24.41 1.11
CA LEU A 56 10.24 -24.08 1.73
C LEU A 56 9.13 -23.73 0.72
N GLU A 57 9.45 -23.71 -0.58
CA GLU A 57 8.57 -23.27 -1.66
C GLU A 57 7.98 -21.85 -1.44
N LEU A 58 8.72 -20.98 -0.73
CA LEU A 58 8.29 -19.63 -0.36
C LEU A 58 8.89 -18.56 -1.29
N PRO A 59 8.07 -17.69 -1.90
CA PRO A 59 8.59 -16.53 -2.61
C PRO A 59 9.13 -15.48 -1.63
N THR A 60 10.24 -14.86 -2.01
CA THR A 60 10.79 -13.66 -1.38
C THR A 60 9.74 -12.52 -1.41
N ILE A 61 9.57 -11.77 -0.32
CA ILE A 61 8.59 -10.67 -0.22
C ILE A 61 8.71 -9.67 -1.36
N SER A 62 9.93 -9.34 -1.78
CA SER A 62 10.14 -8.42 -2.90
C SER A 62 9.52 -8.95 -4.20
N LYS A 63 9.63 -10.25 -4.47
CA LYS A 63 9.03 -10.92 -5.63
C LYS A 63 7.51 -10.93 -5.51
N TYR A 64 6.99 -11.34 -4.35
CA TYR A 64 5.55 -11.35 -4.08
C TYR A 64 4.91 -9.97 -4.25
N MET A 65 5.50 -8.93 -3.67
CA MET A 65 5.03 -7.55 -3.79
C MET A 65 5.04 -7.05 -5.24
N GLN A 66 6.08 -7.41 -6.01
CA GLN A 66 6.13 -7.06 -7.44
C GLN A 66 5.07 -7.79 -8.24
N ASP A 67 4.87 -9.08 -8.01
CA ASP A 67 3.87 -9.87 -8.73
C ASP A 67 2.45 -9.40 -8.41
N MET A 68 2.19 -9.03 -7.15
CA MET A 68 0.93 -8.42 -6.72
C MET A 68 0.73 -7.00 -7.26
N SER A 69 1.82 -6.22 -7.38
CA SER A 69 1.76 -4.90 -8.02
C SER A 69 1.47 -4.99 -9.52
N LYS A 70 2.01 -6.01 -10.19
CA LYS A 70 1.73 -6.26 -11.62
C LYS A 70 0.29 -6.70 -11.80
N SER A 71 -0.20 -7.66 -11.01
CA SER A 71 -1.57 -8.15 -11.10
C SER A 71 -2.61 -7.05 -10.82
N SER A 72 -2.33 -6.15 -9.88
CA SER A 72 -3.20 -4.99 -9.61
C SER A 72 -3.16 -3.95 -10.73
N SER A 73 -1.99 -3.69 -11.32
CA SER A 73 -1.87 -2.78 -12.47
C SER A 73 -2.57 -3.33 -13.72
N THR A 74 -2.47 -4.63 -13.99
CA THR A 74 -3.16 -5.26 -15.12
C THR A 74 -4.66 -5.30 -14.92
N GLN A 75 -5.15 -5.50 -13.69
CA GLN A 75 -6.58 -5.39 -13.38
C GLN A 75 -7.12 -3.98 -13.67
N LEU A 76 -6.36 -2.94 -13.34
CA LEU A 76 -6.73 -1.55 -13.65
C LEU A 76 -6.70 -1.23 -15.16
N LEU A 77 -5.80 -1.84 -15.93
CA LEU A 77 -5.78 -1.74 -17.40
C LEU A 77 -6.88 -2.58 -18.08
N THR A 78 -7.38 -3.62 -17.40
CA THR A 78 -8.46 -4.49 -17.89
C THR A 78 -9.84 -3.91 -17.60
N ILE A 79 -9.97 -2.94 -16.67
CA ILE A 79 -11.09 -2.00 -16.69
C ILE A 79 -10.91 -1.20 -17.97
N PRO A 80 -11.64 -1.50 -19.06
CA PRO A 80 -11.34 -0.87 -20.32
C PRO A 80 -11.60 0.62 -20.15
N THR A 81 -10.83 1.41 -20.86
CA THR A 81 -11.23 2.47 -21.80
C THR A 81 -12.73 2.65 -22.17
N HIS A 82 -13.66 1.87 -21.63
CA HIS A 82 -15.11 2.02 -21.61
C HIS A 82 -15.58 3.28 -20.87
N TYR A 83 -14.81 3.81 -19.90
CA TYR A 83 -15.17 5.06 -19.22
C TYR A 83 -14.79 6.35 -19.96
N TYR A 84 -13.95 6.27 -21.01
CA TYR A 84 -13.52 7.46 -21.77
C TYR A 84 -14.27 7.67 -23.09
N LYS A 85 -15.28 6.84 -23.40
CA LYS A 85 -16.18 7.02 -24.56
C LYS A 85 -17.59 7.45 -24.15
N GLN A 86 -17.70 8.43 -23.26
CA GLN A 86 -18.98 9.13 -23.04
C GLN A 86 -18.82 10.58 -23.52
N PRO A 87 -19.67 11.08 -24.42
CA PRO A 87 -19.73 12.50 -24.71
C PRO A 87 -20.08 13.24 -23.41
N TYR A 88 -19.22 14.15 -22.96
CA TYR A 88 -19.46 14.95 -21.77
C TYR A 88 -20.84 15.62 -21.85
N PRO A 89 -21.79 15.36 -20.93
CA PRO A 89 -22.93 16.24 -20.74
C PRO A 89 -22.42 17.47 -19.98
N THR A 90 -22.46 18.63 -20.62
CA THR A 90 -22.13 19.95 -20.06
C THR A 90 -23.18 20.41 -19.02
N SER A 91 -23.37 19.63 -17.95
CA SER A 91 -24.12 20.07 -16.78
C SER A 91 -23.76 19.22 -15.56
N LEU A 92 -22.90 19.75 -14.71
CA LEU A 92 -22.62 19.21 -13.37
C LEU A 92 -23.83 19.50 -12.47
N PRO A 93 -24.44 18.51 -11.79
CA PRO A 93 -25.55 18.76 -10.87
C PRO A 93 -25.12 19.67 -9.71
N PRO A 94 -25.97 20.60 -9.24
CA PRO A 94 -25.63 21.50 -8.15
C PRO A 94 -25.24 20.72 -6.89
N HIS A 95 -24.04 21.05 -6.42
CA HIS A 95 -23.37 20.59 -5.22
C HIS A 95 -24.31 20.44 -4.01
N HIS A 96 -24.84 19.24 -3.80
CA HIS A 96 -25.38 18.82 -2.52
C HIS A 96 -24.22 18.22 -1.74
N PHE A 97 -23.74 19.05 -0.82
CA PHE A 97 -22.83 18.78 0.29
C PHE A 97 -22.43 17.31 0.43
N ILE A 98 -21.11 17.07 0.38
CA ILE A 98 -20.50 15.90 1.01
C ILE A 98 -20.89 15.96 2.50
N ARG A 99 -22.06 15.42 2.83
CA ARG A 99 -22.46 15.17 4.20
C ARG A 99 -21.57 13.99 4.60
N ARG A 100 -20.45 14.30 5.27
CA ARG A 100 -19.62 13.29 5.93
C ARG A 100 -20.59 12.33 6.62
N PRO A 101 -20.54 11.01 6.35
CA PRO A 101 -21.21 10.08 7.23
C PRO A 101 -20.54 10.23 8.59
N ARG A 102 -21.20 10.98 9.49
CA ARG A 102 -20.89 10.92 10.90
C ARG A 102 -21.44 9.57 11.33
N ASN A 103 -20.63 8.52 11.17
CA ASN A 103 -20.83 7.30 11.94
C ASN A 103 -20.54 7.67 13.39
N VAL A 104 -21.49 8.34 14.04
CA VAL A 104 -21.59 8.31 15.49
C VAL A 104 -22.07 6.90 15.74
N LEU A 105 -21.16 6.05 16.20
CA LEU A 105 -21.46 4.72 16.72
C LEU A 105 -22.46 4.93 17.86
N SER A 106 -23.75 4.89 17.54
CA SER A 106 -24.86 4.87 18.50
C SER A 106 -25.16 3.45 18.95
N ASP A 107 -24.39 2.48 18.45
CA ASP A 107 -24.45 1.11 18.91
C ASP A 107 -23.94 1.07 20.35
N PRO A 108 -24.68 0.41 21.27
CA PRO A 108 -24.21 0.22 22.63
C PRO A 108 -22.86 -0.53 22.58
N PRO A 109 -21.92 -0.20 23.48
CA PRO A 109 -20.63 -0.87 23.49
C PRO A 109 -20.80 -2.38 23.63
N ASP A 110 -20.24 -3.12 22.68
CA ASP A 110 -20.18 -4.58 22.74
C ASP A 110 -19.53 -5.04 24.06
N GLU A 111 -19.87 -6.24 24.54
CA GLU A 111 -19.44 -6.79 25.84
C GLU A 111 -17.92 -6.70 26.07
N LEU A 112 -17.13 -6.88 25.01
CA LEU A 112 -15.67 -6.75 25.06
C LEU A 112 -15.21 -5.30 25.29
N THR A 113 -15.90 -4.32 24.69
CA THR A 113 -15.59 -2.89 24.84
C THR A 113 -15.95 -2.41 26.25
N ALA A 114 -17.07 -2.89 26.78
CA ALA A 114 -17.49 -2.58 28.16
C ALA A 114 -16.49 -3.10 29.20
N GLU A 115 -15.95 -4.30 29.03
CA GLU A 115 -14.97 -4.85 29.97
C GLU A 115 -13.61 -4.14 29.87
N VAL A 116 -13.20 -3.73 28.66
CA VAL A 116 -11.98 -2.93 28.47
C VAL A 116 -12.10 -1.57 29.15
N GLU A 117 -13.24 -0.88 29.03
CA GLU A 117 -13.47 0.38 29.75
C GLU A 117 -13.45 0.18 31.28
N ARG A 118 -14.06 -0.90 31.78
CA ARG A 118 -14.02 -1.28 33.20
C ARG A 118 -12.59 -1.44 33.70
N LEU A 119 -11.75 -2.17 32.96
CA LEU A 119 -10.33 -2.37 33.30
C LEU A 119 -9.55 -1.07 33.27
N THR A 120 -9.83 -0.17 32.32
CA THR A 120 -9.16 1.14 32.26
C THR A 120 -9.56 2.05 33.42
N ASN A 121 -10.81 2.03 33.87
CA ASN A 121 -11.25 2.79 35.03
C ASN A 121 -10.63 2.25 36.33
N ILE A 122 -10.57 0.93 36.51
CA ILE A 122 -9.88 0.30 37.66
C ILE A 122 -8.41 0.69 37.71
N ASN A 123 -7.72 0.67 36.56
CA ASN A 123 -6.32 1.08 36.49
C ASN A 123 -6.14 2.55 36.84
N LYS A 124 -7.04 3.42 36.36
CA LYS A 124 -7.02 4.85 36.67
C LYS A 124 -7.21 5.11 38.17
N ASP A 125 -8.17 4.43 38.80
CA ASP A 125 -8.39 4.53 40.24
C ASP A 125 -7.21 4.00 41.07
N MET A 126 -6.45 3.02 40.54
CA MET A 126 -5.22 2.51 41.16
C MET A 126 -4.01 3.44 40.95
N THR A 127 -4.04 4.32 39.95
CA THR A 127 -2.96 5.30 39.70
C THR A 127 -3.20 6.66 40.36
N GLU A 128 -4.42 6.95 40.81
CA GLU A 128 -4.81 8.16 41.55
C GLU A 128 -4.81 7.98 43.09
N LEU A 129 -4.32 6.84 43.60
CA LEU A 129 -3.97 6.59 45.02
C LEU A 129 -2.45 6.69 45.24
#